data_AF-A0A1B7TD68-F1
#
_entry.id   AF-A0A1B7TD68-F1
#
_cell.length_a   1.000
_cell.length_b   1.000
_cell.length_c   1.000
_cell.angle_alpha   90.00
_cell.angle_beta   90.00
_cell.angle_gamma   90.00
#
_symmetry.space_group_name_H-M   'P 1'
#
loop_
_entity.id
_entity.type
_entity.pdbx_description
1 polymer ?
#
loop_
_entity_poly.entity_id
_entity_poly.type
_entity_poly.pdbx_seq_one_letter_code
_entity_poly.pdbx_strand_id
1 'polypeptide(L)'
;EVWASLGHCYLMIEDLPNAYLTYQKALYILPNVKCSKLWKGIGVLYDRYGSLDYAEEAFAKVLEIENSQDTLLKEDQNEIYFRLGIIYKHQNKYQQSLECFRFIINNPPPPLKECDIWFQLGQVCELMQDYENA
;
A
#
# COMPACT_ATOMS: atom_id res chain seq x y z
N GLU A 1 -13.50 12.90 4.02
CA GLU A 1 -12.19 13.55 4.27
C GLU A 1 -11.84 13.64 5.75
N VAL A 2 -12.70 14.18 6.62
CA VAL A 2 -12.43 14.34 8.07
C VAL A 2 -11.93 13.05 8.76
N TRP A 3 -12.59 11.91 8.51
CA TRP A 3 -12.18 10.61 9.07
C TRP A 3 -10.81 10.13 8.57
N ALA A 4 -10.50 10.38 7.30
CA ALA A 4 -9.20 10.01 6.72
C ALA A 4 -8.07 10.83 7.38
N SER A 5 -8.27 12.14 7.52
CA SER A 5 -7.31 13.03 8.18
C SER A 5 -7.14 12.70 9.66
N LEU A 6 -8.24 12.47 10.40
CA LEU A 6 -8.18 12.13 11.81
C LEU A 6 -7.46 10.79 12.05
N GLY A 7 -7.81 9.75 11.28
CA GLY A 7 -7.12 8.46 11.37
C GLY A 7 -5.65 8.58 11.01
N HIS A 8 -5.31 9.40 10.01
CA HIS A 8 -3.93 9.67 9.65
C HIS A 8 -3.15 10.36 10.77
N CYS A 9 -3.75 11.33 11.48
CA CYS A 9 -3.13 11.94 12.65
C CYS A 9 -2.82 10.90 13.72
N TYR A 10 -3.74 9.97 14.00
CA TYR A 10 -3.49 8.88 14.95
C TYR A 10 -2.36 7.95 14.49
N LEU A 11 -2.28 7.63 13.19
CA LEU A 11 -1.16 6.87 12.62
C LEU A 11 0.19 7.59 12.78
N MET A 12 0.21 8.92 12.64
CA MET A 12 1.42 9.72 12.77
C MET A 12 1.96 9.77 14.20
N ILE A 13 1.09 9.64 15.20
CA ILE A 13 1.49 9.58 16.62
C ILE A 13 1.56 8.12 17.15
N GLU A 14 1.49 7.14 16.25
CA GLU A 14 1.54 5.70 16.56
C GLU A 14 0.43 5.18 17.49
N ASP A 15 -0.68 5.91 17.59
CA ASP A 15 -1.86 5.52 18.36
C ASP A 15 -2.76 4.63 17.49
N LEU A 16 -2.29 3.40 17.26
CA LEU A 16 -3.00 2.41 16.43
C LEU A 16 -4.41 2.07 16.95
N PRO A 17 -4.67 1.95 18.27
CA PRO A 17 -6.02 1.71 18.76
C PRO A 17 -7.01 2.81 18.38
N ASN A 18 -6.63 4.09 18.51
CA ASN A 18 -7.52 5.18 18.12
C ASN A 18 -7.63 5.33 16.61
N ALA A 19 -6.56 5.04 15.84
CA ALA A 19 -6.64 4.96 14.38
C ALA A 19 -7.66 3.89 13.94
N TYR A 20 -7.61 2.71 14.55
CA TYR A 20 -8.55 1.62 14.28
C TYR A 20 -9.99 2.01 14.56
N LEU A 21 -10.26 2.54 15.76
CA LEU A 21 -11.61 2.99 16.13
C LEU A 21 -12.12 4.09 15.19
N THR A 22 -11.24 4.98 14.76
CA THR A 22 -11.57 6.07 13.83
C THR A 22 -11.97 5.52 12.45
N TYR A 23 -11.19 4.59 11.90
CA TYR A 23 -11.50 4.00 10.61
C TYR A 23 -12.71 3.06 10.66
N GLN A 24 -12.90 2.29 11.73
CA GLN A 24 -14.12 1.49 11.91
C GLN A 24 -15.37 2.37 11.93
N LYS A 25 -15.36 3.47 12.68
CA LYS A 25 -16.46 4.43 12.70
C LYS A 25 -16.70 5.03 11.31
N ALA A 26 -15.62 5.33 10.58
CA ALA A 26 -15.72 5.85 9.21
C ALA A 26 -16.45 4.88 8.29
N LEU A 27 -16.08 3.59 8.32
CA LEU A 27 -16.73 2.53 7.52
C LEU A 27 -18.18 2.30 7.92
N TYR A 28 -18.51 2.42 9.21
CA TYR A 28 -19.89 2.29 9.68
C TYR A 28 -20.80 3.43 9.21
N ILE A 29 -20.29 4.67 9.24
CA ILE A 29 -21.07 5.88 8.91
C ILE A 29 -21.18 6.08 7.39
N LEU A 30 -20.19 5.65 6.62
CA LEU A 30 -20.10 5.87 5.19
C LEU A 30 -20.30 4.56 4.42
N PRO A 31 -21.54 4.12 4.16
CA PRO A 31 -21.77 2.99 3.27
C PRO A 31 -21.27 3.34 1.86
N ASN A 32 -20.44 2.48 1.26
CA ASN A 32 -19.78 2.66 -0.04
C ASN A 32 -18.75 3.80 -0.10
N VAL A 33 -17.71 3.71 0.72
CA VAL A 33 -16.61 4.68 0.71
C VAL A 33 -15.84 4.67 -0.62
N LYS A 34 -16.07 5.69 -1.45
CA LYS A 34 -15.27 5.99 -2.66
C LYS A 34 -14.16 7.00 -2.39
N CYS A 35 -13.45 6.84 -1.27
CA CYS A 35 -12.39 7.76 -0.84
C CYS A 35 -11.06 7.01 -0.73
N SER A 36 -10.19 7.17 -1.73
CA SER A 36 -8.86 6.53 -1.79
C SER A 36 -8.02 6.85 -0.55
N LYS A 37 -8.00 8.10 -0.09
CA LYS A 37 -7.27 8.53 1.12
C LYS A 37 -7.67 7.76 2.38
N LEU A 38 -8.96 7.41 2.53
CA LEU A 38 -9.41 6.63 3.67
C LEU A 38 -8.87 5.20 3.60
N TRP A 39 -9.01 4.56 2.44
CA TRP A 39 -8.52 3.20 2.20
C TRP A 39 -7.00 3.09 2.31
N LYS A 40 -6.26 4.10 1.83
CA LYS A 40 -4.80 4.21 2.04
C LYS A 40 -4.45 4.22 3.52
N GLY A 41 -5.17 5.02 4.32
CA GLY A 41 -5.00 5.05 5.78
C GLY A 41 -5.30 3.71 6.46
N ILE A 42 -6.38 3.05 6.05
CA ILE A 42 -6.74 1.70 6.54
C ILE A 42 -5.66 0.68 6.19
N GLY A 43 -5.13 0.72 4.96
CA GLY A 43 -4.03 -0.14 4.53
C GLY A 43 -2.77 0.05 5.39
N VAL A 44 -2.37 1.30 5.62
CA VAL A 44 -1.22 1.61 6.50
C VAL A 44 -1.47 1.14 7.94
N LEU A 45 -2.69 1.25 8.45
CA LEU A 45 -3.03 0.74 9.77
C LEU A 45 -2.82 -0.78 9.85
N TYR A 46 -3.37 -1.55 8.90
CA TYR A 46 -3.26 -3.00 8.92
C TYR A 46 -1.83 -3.48 8.65
N ASP A 47 -1.09 -2.78 7.79
CA ASP A 47 0.34 -3.03 7.55
C ASP A 47 1.14 -2.90 8.86
N ARG A 48 0.90 -1.82 9.63
CA ARG A 48 1.52 -1.64 10.95
C ARG A 48 1.12 -2.69 11.99
N TYR A 49 -0.08 -3.26 11.89
CA TYR A 49 -0.52 -4.38 12.72
C TYR A 49 0.03 -5.74 12.26
N GLY A 50 0.74 -5.81 11.13
CA GLY A 50 1.20 -7.06 10.52
C GLY A 50 0.06 -7.90 9.90
N SER A 51 -1.12 -7.30 9.75
CA SER A 51 -2.31 -7.92 9.16
C SER A 51 -2.27 -7.79 7.63
N LEU A 52 -1.33 -8.50 7.01
CA LEU A 52 -0.97 -8.33 5.60
C LEU A 52 -2.14 -8.52 4.63
N ASP A 53 -3.02 -9.49 4.88
CA ASP A 53 -4.18 -9.76 4.01
C ASP A 53 -5.18 -8.59 4.00
N TYR A 54 -5.44 -7.99 5.17
CA TYR A 54 -6.30 -6.81 5.27
C TYR A 54 -5.65 -5.55 4.71
N ALA A 55 -4.32 -5.45 4.82
CA ALA A 55 -3.56 -4.36 4.20
C ALA A 55 -3.63 -4.43 2.67
N GLU A 56 -3.42 -5.63 2.11
CA GLU A 56 -3.56 -5.93 0.67
C GLU A 56 -4.94 -5.53 0.14
N GLU A 57 -6.01 -5.98 0.80
CA GLU A 57 -7.38 -5.64 0.38
C GLU A 57 -7.62 -4.13 0.38
N ALA A 58 -7.19 -3.43 1.44
CA ALA A 58 -7.37 -1.99 1.55
C ALA A 58 -6.59 -1.23 0.47
N PHE A 59 -5.36 -1.63 0.16
CA PHE A 59 -4.56 -1.02 -0.90
C PHE A 59 -5.08 -1.35 -2.31
N ALA A 60 -5.58 -2.56 -2.54
CA ALA A 60 -6.25 -2.91 -3.79
C ALA A 60 -7.50 -2.04 -4.03
N LYS A 61 -8.26 -1.75 -2.97
CA LYS A 61 -9.40 -0.81 -3.05
C LYS A 61 -8.99 0.62 -3.43
N VAL A 62 -7.81 1.07 -3.03
CA VAL A 62 -7.27 2.36 -3.49
C VAL A 62 -7.12 2.36 -5.01
N LEU A 63 -6.46 1.35 -5.58
CA LEU A 63 -6.26 1.22 -7.02
C LEU A 63 -7.59 1.09 -7.78
N GLU A 64 -8.55 0.34 -7.26
CA GLU A 64 -9.90 0.20 -7.86
C GLU A 64 -10.61 1.56 -7.93
N ILE A 65 -10.57 2.34 -6.85
CA ILE A 65 -11.21 3.66 -6.79
C ILE A 65 -10.53 4.62 -7.75
N GLU A 66 -9.20 4.69 -7.74
CA GLU A 66 -8.44 5.61 -8.60
C GLU A 66 -8.62 5.30 -10.08
N ASN A 67 -8.59 4.03 -10.47
CA ASN A 67 -8.89 3.59 -11.84
C ASN A 67 -10.33 3.93 -12.25
N SER A 68 -11.29 3.92 -11.31
CA SER A 68 -12.69 4.26 -11.60
C SER A 68 -12.98 5.76 -11.68
N GLN A 69 -12.15 6.59 -11.04
CA GLN A 69 -12.39 8.03 -10.91
C GLN A 69 -11.64 8.86 -11.96
N ASP A 70 -10.86 8.24 -12.87
CA ASP A 70 -10.00 8.92 -13.86
C ASP A 70 -9.16 10.07 -13.24
N THR A 71 -8.92 9.98 -11.92
CA THR A 71 -8.31 11.05 -11.14
C THR A 71 -6.81 10.78 -11.09
N LEU A 72 -6.11 11.52 -11.94
CA LEU A 72 -4.79 11.25 -12.47
C LEU A 72 -3.63 11.58 -11.50
N LEU A 73 -3.65 11.09 -10.26
CA LEU A 73 -2.49 11.21 -9.35
C LEU A 73 -1.64 9.94 -9.44
N LYS A 74 -0.85 9.84 -10.51
CA LYS A 74 0.10 8.71 -10.72
C LYS A 74 1.09 8.52 -9.57
N GLU A 75 1.41 9.59 -8.85
CA GLU A 75 2.34 9.54 -7.70
C GLU A 75 1.77 8.71 -6.54
N ASP A 76 0.47 8.82 -6.25
CA ASP A 76 -0.17 8.03 -5.21
C ASP A 76 -0.20 6.54 -5.62
N GLN A 77 -0.47 6.23 -6.89
CA GLN A 77 -0.47 4.85 -7.40
C GLN A 77 0.87 4.15 -7.20
N ASN A 78 1.98 4.83 -7.50
CA ASN A 78 3.31 4.23 -7.37
C ASN A 78 3.65 3.92 -5.90
N GLU A 79 3.20 4.75 -4.96
CA GLU A 79 3.34 4.46 -3.52
C GLU A 79 2.54 3.19 -3.15
N ILE A 80 1.32 3.06 -3.67
CA ILE A 80 0.48 1.87 -3.41
C ILE A 80 1.12 0.60 -3.99
N TYR A 81 1.64 0.65 -5.23
CA TYR A 81 2.37 -0.48 -5.81
C TYR A 81 3.63 -0.84 -5.03
N PHE A 82 4.38 0.15 -4.52
CA PHE A 82 5.52 -0.12 -3.66
C PHE A 82 5.10 -0.88 -2.38
N ARG A 83 4.05 -0.40 -1.70
CA ARG A 83 3.53 -1.05 -0.48
C ARG A 83 3.02 -2.47 -0.75
N LEU A 84 2.25 -2.66 -1.83
CA LEU A 84 1.79 -3.98 -2.25
C LEU A 84 2.97 -4.91 -2.59
N GLY A 85 4.00 -4.40 -3.26
CA GLY A 85 5.23 -5.16 -3.53
C GLY A 85 5.88 -5.70 -2.26
N ILE A 86 5.98 -4.87 -1.22
CA ILE A 86 6.52 -5.29 0.10
C ILE A 86 5.59 -6.30 0.79
N ILE A 87 4.27 -6.06 0.78
CA ILE A 87 3.28 -6.98 1.37
C ILE A 87 3.35 -8.35 0.69
N TYR A 88 3.36 -8.39 -0.65
CA TYR A 88 3.48 -9.62 -1.43
C TYR A 88 4.80 -10.35 -1.16
N LYS A 89 5.92 -9.61 -1.01
CA LYS A 89 7.20 -10.20 -0.60
C LYS A 89 7.07 -10.91 0.75
N HIS A 90 6.44 -10.28 1.75
CA HIS A 90 6.23 -10.86 3.08
C HIS A 90 5.23 -12.03 3.10
N GLN A 91 4.26 -12.04 2.18
CA GLN A 91 3.31 -13.15 2.01
C GLN A 91 3.89 -14.32 1.16
N ASN A 92 5.16 -14.27 0.75
CA ASN A 92 5.79 -15.20 -0.19
C ASN A 92 5.11 -15.26 -1.58
N LYS A 93 4.36 -14.23 -1.94
CA LYS A 93 3.73 -14.04 -3.26
C LYS A 93 4.74 -13.37 -4.21
N TYR A 94 5.87 -14.01 -4.43
CA TYR A 94 7.03 -13.37 -5.07
C TYR A 94 6.74 -12.87 -6.48
N GLN A 95 5.98 -13.62 -7.28
CA GLN A 95 5.64 -13.20 -8.64
C GLN A 95 4.86 -11.87 -8.67
N GLN A 96 3.87 -11.72 -7.78
CA GLN A 96 3.08 -10.49 -7.66
C GLN A 96 3.91 -9.33 -7.11
N SER A 97 4.86 -9.63 -6.21
CA SER A 97 5.85 -8.67 -5.72
C SER A 97 6.73 -8.13 -6.86
N LEU A 98 7.26 -9.01 -7.71
CA LEU A 98 8.06 -8.64 -8.88
C LEU A 98 7.27 -7.76 -9.86
N GLU A 99 6.01 -8.10 -10.13
CA GLU A 99 5.14 -7.31 -11.00
C GLU A 99 4.94 -5.88 -10.45
N CYS A 100 4.71 -5.75 -9.15
CA CYS A 100 4.58 -4.45 -8.49
C CYS A 100 5.85 -3.61 -8.61
N PHE A 101 7.03 -4.19 -8.33
CA PHE A 101 8.29 -3.46 -8.41
C PHE A 101 8.68 -3.11 -9.86
N ARG A 102 8.44 -4.00 -10.82
CA ARG A 102 8.64 -3.74 -12.25
C ARG A 102 7.75 -2.60 -12.76
N PHE A 103 6.54 -2.45 -12.23
CA PHE A 103 5.65 -1.36 -12.59
C PHE A 103 6.22 0.02 -12.19
N ILE A 104 6.80 0.12 -10.99
CA ILE A 104 7.27 1.40 -10.43
C ILE A 104 8.74 1.72 -10.73
N ILE A 105 9.52 0.80 -11.30
CA ILE A 105 10.97 0.97 -11.46
C ILE A 105 11.35 2.24 -12.21
N ASN A 106 10.61 2.58 -13.26
CA ASN A 106 10.85 3.77 -14.08
C ASN A 106 10.31 5.06 -13.46
N ASN A 107 9.49 4.96 -12.41
CA ASN A 107 8.89 6.10 -11.73
C ASN A 107 8.70 5.80 -10.24
N PRO A 108 9.79 5.66 -9.47
CA PRO A 108 9.72 5.30 -8.06
C PRO A 108 9.02 6.39 -7.24
N PRO A 109 8.20 6.03 -6.24
CA PRO A 109 7.57 7.02 -5.38
C PRO A 109 8.62 7.70 -4.49
N PRO A 110 8.59 9.04 -4.32
CA PRO A 110 9.55 9.75 -3.48
C PRO A 110 9.45 9.30 -2.02
N PRO A 111 10.57 9.24 -1.26
CA PRO A 111 11.93 9.65 -1.62
C PRO A 111 12.77 8.55 -2.33
N LEU A 112 12.15 7.45 -2.74
CA LEU A 112 12.86 6.32 -3.34
C LEU A 112 13.38 6.64 -4.73
N LYS A 113 14.49 6.00 -5.07
CA LYS A 113 15.15 6.05 -6.38
C LYS A 113 15.09 4.68 -7.05
N GLU A 114 15.43 4.65 -8.33
CA GLU A 114 15.47 3.41 -9.11
C GLU A 114 16.36 2.34 -8.45
N CYS A 115 17.51 2.75 -7.87
CA CYS A 115 18.41 1.82 -7.16
C CYS A 115 17.74 1.14 -5.95
N ASP A 116 16.82 1.82 -5.26
CA ASP A 116 16.08 1.24 -4.14
C ASP A 116 15.08 0.19 -4.63
N ILE A 117 14.47 0.42 -5.81
CA ILE A 117 13.55 -0.55 -6.42
C ILE A 117 14.32 -1.77 -6.94
N TRP A 118 15.48 -1.57 -7.58
CA TRP A 118 16.38 -2.67 -7.97
C TRP A 118 16.82 -3.50 -6.76
N PHE A 119 17.12 -2.85 -5.63
CA PHE A 119 17.44 -3.55 -4.40
C PHE A 119 16.27 -4.43 -3.93
N GLN A 120 15.03 -3.93 -3.97
CA GLN A 120 13.86 -4.74 -3.63
C GLN A 120 13.65 -5.91 -4.60
N LEU A 121 13.86 -5.70 -5.91
CA LEU A 121 13.78 -6.76 -6.92
C LEU A 121 14.82 -7.86 -6.65
N GLY A 122 16.07 -7.50 -6.41
CA GLY A 122 17.13 -8.45 -6.07
C GLY A 122 16.80 -9.28 -4.82
N GLN A 123 16.25 -8.65 -3.78
CA GLN A 123 15.77 -9.37 -2.59
C GLN A 123 14.67 -10.38 -2.91
N VAL A 124 13.73 -10.06 -3.79
CA VAL A 124 12.66 -10.99 -4.18
C VAL A 124 13.23 -12.15 -5.00
N CYS A 125 14.13 -11.89 -5.94
CA CYS A 125 14.81 -12.94 -6.73
C CYS A 125 15.65 -13.87 -5.84
N GLU A 126 16.37 -13.32 -4.86
CA GLU A 126 17.12 -14.09 -3.86
C GLU A 126 16.18 -15.02 -3.06
N LEU A 127 15.04 -14.50 -2.58
CA LEU A 127 14.04 -15.29 -1.87
C LEU A 127 13.39 -16.37 -2.74
N MET A 128 13.30 -16.13 -4.06
CA MET A 128 12.83 -17.13 -5.03
C MET A 128 13.85 -18.23 -5.33
N GLN A 129 15.10 -18.12 -4.85
CA GLN A 129 16.24 -18.95 -5.28
C GLN A 129 16.51 -18.87 -6.79
N ASP A 130 16.04 -17.80 -7.44
CA ASP A 130 16.28 -17.51 -8.84
C ASP A 130 17.53 -16.64 -8.96
N TYR A 131 18.68 -17.28 -8.79
CA TYR A 131 20.00 -16.63 -8.80
C TYR A 131 20.40 -16.06 -10.17
N GLU A 132 19.69 -16.40 -11.25
CA GLU A 132 19.96 -15.85 -12.59
C GLU A 132 19.36 -14.45 -12.78
N ASN A 133 18.33 -14.11 -11.99
CA ASN A 133 17.61 -12.83 -12.05
C ASN A 133 17.86 -11.90 -10.85
N ALA A 134 18.72 -12.31 -9.89
CA ALA A 134 19.09 -11.56 -8.69
C ALA A 134 20.33 -10.67 -8.92
#